data_AF-A0A8S1W9H1-F1
#
_entry.id   AF-A0A8S1W9H1-F1
#
_cell.length_a   1.000
_cell.length_b   1.000
_cell.length_c   1.000
_cell.angle_alpha   90.00
_cell.angle_beta   90.00
_cell.angle_gamma   90.00
#
_symmetry.space_group_name_H-M   'P 1'
#
loop_
_entity.id
_entity.type
_entity.pdbx_description
1 polymer ?
#
loop_
_entity_poly.entity_id
_entity_poly.type
_entity_poly.pdbx_seq_one_letter_code
_entity_poly.pdbx_strand_id
1 'polypeptide(L)'
;MTAEQVLLKLVMYLNPLFWYKFYFYETIFMVTITIFAFQYIRGSKLNKRLAKIHMNQISLELQKYFKNVGDKEQNILYEQDNPHTYKLYASNHPSLKFCLVGLYLHRRENLFNYYGYQFVFPSKERLVIEIGVQPQFRQYICFGIVKQNQIKRIKQEGYEDLKNICHTLTIPELDNSLQILTEYDEIAQSICTPEIIKLLNANEKSIHIIYISDVDRDPACKICVKVMTNLSTNPDYQNLVSLVVQLSLQIAQIKMDLKKINKAGQTRRKFNSKFKD
;
A
#
# COMPACT_ATOMS: atom_id res chain seq x y z
N MET A 1 -20.00 -61.81 -10.08
CA MET A 1 -19.10 -60.88 -10.80
C MET A 1 -17.70 -61.44 -10.63
N THR A 2 -17.06 -61.91 -11.71
CA THR A 2 -15.76 -62.59 -11.62
C THR A 2 -14.63 -61.58 -11.40
N ALA A 3 -13.50 -62.01 -10.81
CA ALA A 3 -12.36 -61.13 -10.51
C ALA A 3 -11.85 -60.39 -11.77
N GLU A 4 -11.90 -61.06 -12.92
CA GLU A 4 -11.56 -60.48 -14.22
C GLU A 4 -12.50 -59.34 -14.65
N GLN A 5 -13.81 -59.45 -14.37
CA GLN A 5 -14.78 -58.39 -14.67
C GLN A 5 -14.58 -57.16 -13.77
N VAL A 6 -14.14 -57.35 -12.54
CA VAL A 6 -13.80 -56.26 -11.61
C VAL A 6 -12.52 -55.57 -12.08
N LEU A 7 -11.50 -56.34 -12.46
CA LEU A 7 -10.23 -55.83 -12.97
C LEU A 7 -10.44 -55.03 -14.27
N LEU A 8 -11.25 -55.54 -15.20
CA LEU A 8 -11.55 -54.85 -16.46
C LEU A 8 -12.29 -53.52 -16.23
N LYS A 9 -13.25 -53.49 -15.30
CA LYS A 9 -13.93 -52.25 -14.92
C LYS A 9 -12.96 -51.26 -14.28
N LEU A 10 -12.08 -51.70 -13.38
CA LEU A 10 -11.06 -50.83 -12.78
C LEU A 10 -10.12 -50.24 -13.84
N VAL A 11 -9.66 -51.06 -14.80
CA VAL A 11 -8.81 -50.58 -15.90
C VAL A 11 -9.55 -49.58 -16.80
N MET A 12 -10.85 -49.80 -17.07
CA MET A 12 -11.67 -48.83 -17.82
C MET A 12 -11.89 -47.53 -17.06
N TYR A 13 -12.18 -47.59 -15.75
CA TYR A 13 -12.35 -46.40 -14.91
C TYR A 13 -11.03 -45.66 -14.64
N LEU A 14 -9.88 -46.29 -14.83
CA LEU A 14 -8.58 -45.63 -14.76
C LEU A 14 -8.14 -45.03 -16.11
N ASN A 15 -8.83 -45.33 -17.21
CA ASN A 15 -8.47 -44.84 -18.53
C ASN A 15 -9.07 -43.44 -18.82
N PRO A 16 -8.26 -42.37 -18.93
CA PRO A 16 -8.77 -41.02 -19.16
C PRO A 16 -9.52 -40.84 -20.49
N LEU A 17 -9.24 -41.67 -21.51
CA LEU A 17 -9.97 -41.65 -22.79
C LEU A 17 -11.41 -42.18 -22.66
N PHE A 18 -11.67 -43.08 -21.71
CA PHE A 18 -13.01 -43.58 -21.43
C PHE A 18 -13.86 -42.48 -20.79
N TRP A 19 -13.32 -41.78 -19.79
CA TRP A 19 -13.96 -40.63 -19.16
C TRP A 19 -14.24 -39.50 -20.14
N TYR A 20 -13.29 -39.19 -21.03
CA TYR A 20 -13.49 -38.14 -22.04
C TYR A 20 -14.65 -38.44 -23.00
N LYS A 21 -14.85 -39.70 -23.40
CA LYS A 21 -15.93 -40.08 -24.33
C LYS A 21 -17.32 -40.12 -23.70
N PHE A 22 -17.44 -40.54 -22.45
CA PHE A 22 -18.75 -40.71 -21.78
C PHE A 22 -19.11 -39.57 -20.82
N TYR A 23 -18.11 -38.87 -20.29
CA TYR A 23 -18.21 -37.80 -19.28
C TYR A 23 -17.36 -36.60 -19.69
N PHE A 24 -17.56 -36.12 -20.92
CA PHE A 24 -16.76 -35.05 -21.51
C PHE A 24 -16.79 -33.78 -20.66
N TYR A 25 -17.98 -33.37 -20.21
CA TYR A 25 -18.16 -32.14 -19.42
C TYR A 25 -17.51 -32.25 -18.03
N GLU A 26 -17.65 -33.39 -17.36
CA GLU A 26 -17.04 -33.67 -16.06
C GLU A 26 -15.51 -33.72 -16.18
N THR A 27 -15.00 -34.30 -17.26
CA THR A 27 -13.56 -34.34 -17.55
C THR A 27 -13.01 -32.93 -17.75
N ILE A 28 -13.68 -32.07 -18.54
CA ILE A 28 -13.29 -30.67 -18.72
C ILE A 28 -13.33 -29.93 -17.38
N PHE A 29 -14.37 -30.13 -16.59
CA PHE A 29 -14.52 -29.47 -15.30
C PHE A 29 -13.41 -29.87 -14.32
N MET A 30 -13.08 -31.17 -14.23
CA MET A 30 -11.99 -31.68 -13.40
C MET A 30 -10.63 -31.15 -13.84
N VAL A 31 -10.34 -31.14 -15.14
CA VAL A 31 -9.11 -30.55 -15.69
C VAL A 31 -9.03 -29.06 -15.35
N THR A 32 -10.14 -28.33 -15.53
CA THR A 32 -10.23 -26.90 -15.21
C THR A 32 -9.92 -26.65 -13.73
N ILE A 33 -10.61 -27.34 -12.81
CA ILE A 33 -10.37 -27.23 -11.37
C ILE A 33 -8.90 -27.54 -11.03
N THR A 34 -8.33 -28.58 -11.64
CA THR A 34 -6.94 -28.97 -11.40
C THR A 34 -5.97 -27.87 -11.79
N ILE A 35 -6.19 -27.22 -12.95
CA ILE A 35 -5.39 -26.09 -13.41
C ILE A 35 -5.54 -24.89 -12.45
N PHE A 36 -6.76 -24.58 -12.00
CA PHE A 36 -7.00 -23.52 -11.00
C PHE A 36 -6.31 -23.81 -9.67
N ALA A 37 -6.42 -25.04 -9.15
CA ALA A 37 -5.79 -25.45 -7.90
C ALA A 37 -4.26 -25.37 -7.98
N PHE A 38 -3.67 -25.85 -9.08
CA PHE A 38 -2.23 -25.77 -9.29
C PHE A 38 -1.74 -24.32 -9.37
N GLN A 39 -2.46 -23.45 -10.10
CA GLN A 39 -2.12 -22.04 -10.16
C GLN A 39 -2.23 -21.36 -8.80
N TYR A 40 -3.28 -21.65 -8.03
CA TYR A 40 -3.46 -21.08 -6.70
C TYR A 40 -2.27 -21.41 -5.78
N ILE A 41 -1.85 -22.68 -5.75
CA ILE A 41 -0.72 -23.13 -4.94
C ILE A 41 0.58 -22.46 -5.41
N ARG A 42 0.84 -22.44 -6.72
CA ARG A 42 2.06 -21.84 -7.28
C ARG A 42 2.11 -20.33 -7.05
N GLY A 43 1.03 -19.62 -7.33
CA GLY A 43 0.90 -18.18 -7.16
C GLY A 43 1.05 -17.75 -5.71
N SER A 44 0.36 -18.44 -4.79
CA SER A 44 0.46 -18.18 -3.35
C SER A 44 1.87 -18.42 -2.81
N LYS A 45 2.54 -19.53 -3.21
CA LYS A 45 3.92 -19.79 -2.81
C LYS A 45 4.90 -18.73 -3.32
N LEU A 46 4.72 -18.27 -4.56
CA LEU A 46 5.57 -17.23 -5.15
C LEU A 46 5.38 -15.89 -4.41
N ASN A 47 4.14 -15.48 -4.17
CA ASN A 47 3.84 -14.27 -3.40
C ASN A 47 4.42 -14.33 -1.99
N LYS A 48 4.30 -15.48 -1.30
CA LYS A 48 4.91 -15.68 0.02
C LYS A 48 6.43 -15.51 -0.01
N ARG A 49 7.10 -16.02 -1.05
CA ARG A 49 8.55 -15.87 -1.23
C ARG A 49 8.95 -14.41 -1.47
N LEU A 50 8.22 -13.70 -2.35
CA LEU A 50 8.47 -12.28 -2.61
C LEU A 50 8.24 -11.43 -1.36
N ALA A 51 7.13 -11.66 -0.67
CA ALA A 51 6.81 -10.97 0.56
C ALA A 51 7.90 -11.15 1.61
N LYS A 52 8.42 -12.37 1.78
CA LYS A 52 9.54 -12.64 2.70
C LYS A 52 10.78 -11.82 2.36
N ILE A 53 11.14 -11.72 1.09
CA ILE A 53 12.31 -10.95 0.64
C ILE A 53 12.13 -9.46 0.97
N HIS A 54 11.02 -8.88 0.52
CA HIS A 54 10.77 -7.45 0.67
C HIS A 54 10.54 -7.05 2.13
N MET A 55 9.73 -7.81 2.89
CA MET A 55 9.45 -7.50 4.29
C MET A 55 10.67 -7.65 5.18
N ASN A 56 11.54 -8.63 4.93
CA ASN A 56 12.79 -8.74 5.66
C ASN A 56 13.66 -7.49 5.47
N GLN A 57 13.84 -7.03 4.23
CA GLN A 57 14.64 -5.83 3.95
C GLN A 57 14.03 -4.57 4.58
N ILE A 58 12.72 -4.37 4.44
CA ILE A 58 12.02 -3.23 5.05
C ILE A 58 12.13 -3.27 6.58
N SER A 59 12.00 -4.46 7.18
CA SER A 59 12.10 -4.61 8.64
C SER A 59 13.47 -4.21 9.18
N LEU A 60 14.56 -4.54 8.47
CA LEU A 60 15.92 -4.15 8.85
C LEU A 60 16.09 -2.63 8.83
N GLU A 61 15.49 -1.95 7.84
CA GLU A 61 15.50 -0.49 7.77
C GLU A 61 14.62 0.15 8.84
N LEU A 62 13.45 -0.44 9.15
CA LEU A 62 12.57 0.07 10.21
C LEU A 62 13.16 -0.11 11.62
N GLN A 63 13.93 -1.16 11.87
CA GLN A 63 14.60 -1.41 13.16
C GLN A 63 15.59 -0.30 13.54
N LYS A 64 16.08 0.49 12.57
CA LYS A 64 16.93 1.66 12.83
C LYS A 64 16.17 2.80 13.52
N TYR A 65 14.85 2.85 13.35
CA TYR A 65 13.99 3.92 13.86
C TYR A 65 13.04 3.44 14.97
N PHE A 66 12.47 2.25 14.83
CA PHE A 66 11.47 1.70 15.75
C PHE A 66 12.06 0.59 16.62
N LYS A 67 11.76 0.62 17.93
CA LYS A 67 12.23 -0.43 18.87
C LYS A 67 11.50 -1.76 18.70
N ASN A 68 10.23 -1.70 18.28
CA ASN A 68 9.40 -2.88 18.07
C ASN A 68 9.03 -2.94 16.59
N VAL A 69 9.38 -4.04 15.93
CA VAL A 69 9.09 -4.32 14.53
C VAL A 69 8.66 -5.78 14.45
N GLY A 70 7.45 -6.02 13.94
CA GLY A 70 6.78 -7.32 14.02
C GLY A 70 6.21 -7.63 15.40
N ASP A 71 5.56 -8.78 15.51
CA ASP A 71 5.09 -9.34 16.76
C ASP A 71 6.18 -10.23 17.37
N LYS A 72 6.83 -9.72 18.42
CA LYS A 72 7.88 -10.44 19.16
C LYS A 72 7.32 -11.58 20.01
N GLU A 73 6.05 -11.52 20.42
CA GLU A 73 5.44 -12.56 21.26
C GLU A 73 5.18 -13.82 20.44
N GLN A 74 4.73 -13.64 19.19
CA GLN A 74 4.43 -14.74 18.27
C GLN A 74 5.60 -15.11 17.36
N ASN A 75 6.72 -14.39 17.41
CA ASN A 75 7.84 -14.48 16.46
C ASN A 75 7.38 -14.31 15.00
N ILE A 76 6.34 -13.51 14.76
CA ILE A 76 5.79 -13.25 13.43
C ILE A 76 6.31 -11.89 12.98
N LEU A 77 7.12 -11.89 11.91
CA LEU A 77 7.62 -10.63 11.35
C LEU A 77 6.50 -9.85 10.65
N TYR A 78 5.71 -10.51 9.82
CA TYR A 78 4.64 -9.89 9.05
C TYR A 78 3.43 -10.84 8.98
N GLU A 79 2.24 -10.26 8.95
CA GLU A 79 0.99 -10.97 8.83
C GLU A 79 0.58 -11.09 7.36
N GLN A 80 -0.03 -12.22 7.02
CA GLN A 80 -0.63 -12.44 5.72
C GLN A 80 -2.15 -12.24 5.84
N ASP A 81 -2.65 -11.13 5.28
CA ASP A 81 -4.09 -10.83 5.25
C ASP A 81 -4.78 -11.58 4.10
N ASN A 82 -4.15 -11.55 2.91
CA ASN A 82 -4.60 -12.27 1.72
C ASN A 82 -3.44 -12.97 1.02
N PRO A 83 -3.68 -13.89 0.06
CA PRO A 83 -2.64 -14.49 -0.79
C PRO A 83 -1.70 -13.49 -1.51
N HIS A 84 -2.11 -12.24 -1.62
CA HIS A 84 -1.40 -11.16 -2.30
C HIS A 84 -1.19 -9.91 -1.44
N THR A 85 -1.61 -9.92 -0.17
CA THR A 85 -1.50 -8.76 0.74
C THR A 85 -0.82 -9.16 2.04
N TYR A 86 0.22 -8.41 2.39
CA TYR A 86 1.05 -8.66 3.57
C TYR A 86 1.19 -7.37 4.38
N LYS A 87 1.13 -7.47 5.70
CA LYS A 87 1.19 -6.34 6.62
C LYS A 87 2.33 -6.52 7.62
N LEU A 88 3.12 -5.49 7.81
CA LEU A 88 4.19 -5.42 8.80
C LEU A 88 3.92 -4.23 9.71
N TYR A 89 3.98 -4.45 11.01
CA TYR A 89 3.74 -3.42 12.02
C TYR A 89 5.04 -3.04 12.71
N ALA A 90 5.22 -1.76 12.98
CA ALA A 90 6.31 -1.24 13.78
C ALA A 90 5.79 -0.16 14.74
N SER A 91 6.36 -0.10 15.94
CA SER A 91 5.91 0.77 17.02
C SER A 91 7.05 1.15 17.96
N ASN A 92 6.72 1.95 18.98
CA ASN A 92 7.64 2.36 20.05
C ASN A 92 8.74 3.33 19.57
N HIS A 93 8.31 4.43 18.96
CA HIS A 93 9.13 5.61 18.66
C HIS A 93 8.60 6.82 19.46
N PRO A 94 9.45 7.74 19.97
CA PRO A 94 9.00 8.84 20.84
C PRO A 94 7.94 9.77 20.22
N SER A 95 8.06 10.09 18.93
CA SER A 95 7.17 11.02 18.22
C SER A 95 6.16 10.35 17.28
N LEU A 96 6.31 9.05 17.04
CA LEU A 96 5.53 8.29 16.05
C LEU A 96 4.83 7.16 16.77
N LYS A 97 3.50 7.08 16.66
CA LYS A 97 2.70 6.11 17.41
C LYS A 97 2.84 4.70 16.85
N PHE A 98 2.66 4.59 15.54
CA PHE A 98 2.74 3.33 14.82
C PHE A 98 3.23 3.58 13.39
N CYS A 99 3.74 2.51 12.79
CA CYS A 99 4.07 2.40 11.38
C CYS A 99 3.48 1.09 10.87
N LEU A 100 2.64 1.18 9.84
CA LEU A 100 2.03 0.07 9.15
C LEU A 100 2.58 0.02 7.73
N VAL A 101 3.18 -1.10 7.37
CA VAL A 101 3.65 -1.36 6.02
C VAL A 101 2.75 -2.40 5.37
N GLY A 102 2.07 -2.01 4.30
CA GLY A 102 1.27 -2.89 3.46
C GLY A 102 1.95 -3.17 2.13
N LEU A 103 2.25 -4.43 1.84
CA LEU A 103 2.73 -4.90 0.54
C LEU A 103 1.58 -5.53 -0.23
N TYR A 104 1.25 -4.95 -1.38
CA TYR A 104 0.19 -5.38 -2.28
C TYR A 104 0.81 -5.92 -3.57
N LEU A 105 0.88 -7.25 -3.66
CA LEU A 105 1.39 -7.97 -4.82
C LEU A 105 0.27 -8.25 -5.82
N HIS A 106 0.64 -8.68 -7.02
CA HIS A 106 -0.34 -9.17 -7.99
C HIS A 106 -1.07 -10.43 -7.49
N ARG A 107 -2.33 -10.57 -7.89
CA ARG A 107 -3.19 -11.74 -7.60
C ARG A 107 -2.83 -12.94 -8.46
N ARG A 108 -1.58 -13.42 -8.34
CA ARG A 108 -1.00 -14.54 -9.11
C ARG A 108 -1.70 -15.87 -8.87
N GLU A 109 -2.42 -15.97 -7.75
CA GLU A 109 -3.26 -17.11 -7.39
C GLU A 109 -4.47 -17.27 -8.31
N ASN A 110 -4.89 -16.20 -9.00
CA ASN A 110 -6.05 -16.19 -9.87
C ASN A 110 -5.62 -16.07 -11.35
N LEU A 111 -5.87 -17.13 -12.12
CA LEU A 111 -5.55 -17.21 -13.55
C LEU A 111 -6.14 -16.06 -14.37
N PHE A 112 -7.42 -15.75 -14.17
CA PHE A 112 -8.11 -14.72 -14.94
C PHE A 112 -7.56 -13.33 -14.66
N ASN A 113 -7.29 -13.03 -13.39
CA ASN A 113 -6.72 -11.73 -13.03
C ASN A 113 -5.28 -11.59 -13.54
N TYR A 114 -4.46 -12.63 -13.40
CA TYR A 114 -3.05 -12.56 -13.74
C TYR A 114 -2.79 -12.59 -15.25
N TYR A 115 -3.49 -13.45 -16.01
CA TYR A 115 -3.26 -13.58 -17.46
C TYR A 115 -4.22 -12.72 -18.30
N GLY A 116 -5.49 -12.59 -17.87
CA GLY A 116 -6.49 -11.84 -18.62
C GLY A 116 -6.48 -10.36 -18.27
N TYR A 117 -6.87 -10.03 -17.04
CA TYR A 117 -7.07 -8.64 -16.63
C TYR A 117 -5.77 -7.82 -16.70
N GLN A 118 -4.65 -8.38 -16.24
CA GLN A 118 -3.37 -7.66 -16.22
C GLN A 118 -2.80 -7.37 -17.62
N PHE A 119 -3.19 -8.14 -18.64
CA PHE A 119 -2.81 -7.87 -20.03
C PHE A 119 -3.53 -6.63 -20.58
N VAL A 120 -4.82 -6.48 -20.26
CA VAL A 120 -5.65 -5.34 -20.70
C VAL A 120 -5.39 -4.10 -19.84
N PHE A 121 -5.28 -4.29 -18.53
CA PHE A 121 -5.12 -3.24 -17.53
C PHE A 121 -3.86 -3.49 -16.69
N PRO A 122 -2.68 -3.06 -17.17
CA PRO A 122 -1.44 -3.27 -16.44
C PRO A 122 -1.51 -2.51 -15.11
N SER A 123 -1.46 -3.27 -14.02
CA SER A 123 -1.29 -2.74 -12.67
C SER A 123 0.18 -2.91 -12.26
N LYS A 124 0.63 -2.09 -11.32
CA LYS A 124 1.92 -2.26 -10.65
C LYS A 124 1.68 -2.76 -9.24
N GLU A 125 2.61 -3.55 -8.71
CA GLU A 125 2.65 -3.89 -7.30
C GLU A 125 2.91 -2.64 -6.47
N ARG A 126 2.31 -2.57 -5.29
CA ARG A 126 2.34 -1.36 -4.46
C ARG A 126 2.89 -1.67 -3.09
N LEU A 127 3.69 -0.74 -2.59
CA LEU A 127 4.10 -0.67 -1.21
C LEU A 127 3.46 0.56 -0.58
N VAL A 128 2.79 0.37 0.55
CA VAL A 128 2.15 1.44 1.30
C VAL A 128 2.80 1.47 2.67
N ILE A 129 3.37 2.62 3.04
CA ILE A 129 3.90 2.86 4.39
C ILE A 129 3.04 3.94 5.01
N GLU A 130 2.44 3.62 6.13
CA GLU A 130 1.51 4.48 6.85
C GLU A 130 2.03 4.72 8.26
N ILE A 131 2.27 5.97 8.63
CA ILE A 131 2.81 6.35 9.94
C ILE A 131 1.82 7.26 10.65
N GLY A 132 1.38 6.82 11.83
CA GLY A 132 0.58 7.63 12.73
C GLY A 132 1.47 8.60 13.51
N VAL A 133 1.30 9.89 13.29
CA VAL A 133 2.09 10.95 13.96
C VAL A 133 1.34 11.48 15.16
N GLN A 134 2.04 11.62 16.29
CA GLN A 134 1.54 12.36 17.44
C GLN A 134 2.23 13.74 17.46
N PRO A 135 1.56 14.79 16.97
CA PRO A 135 2.18 16.10 16.91
C PRO A 135 2.36 16.69 18.31
N GLN A 136 3.47 17.41 18.51
CA GLN A 136 3.73 18.12 19.78
C GLN A 136 2.74 19.26 19.98
N PHE A 137 2.35 19.91 18.89
CA PHE A 137 1.41 21.03 18.87
C PHE A 137 0.10 20.62 18.20
N ARG A 138 -0.98 21.32 18.56
CA ARG A 138 -2.24 21.15 17.85
C ARG A 138 -2.10 21.73 16.45
N GLN A 139 -2.29 20.88 15.44
CA GLN A 139 -2.21 21.28 14.04
C GLN A 139 -3.25 20.55 13.21
N TYR A 140 -3.59 21.14 12.08
CA TYR A 140 -4.53 20.63 11.09
C TYR A 140 -3.81 20.73 9.74
N ILE A 141 -3.47 19.58 9.17
CA ILE A 141 -2.62 19.49 7.97
C ILE A 141 -3.31 18.58 6.97
N CYS A 142 -3.62 19.16 5.81
CA CYS A 142 -3.99 18.41 4.61
C CYS A 142 -2.96 18.75 3.53
N PHE A 143 -2.18 17.75 3.16
CA PHE A 143 -1.05 17.91 2.25
C PHE A 143 -0.87 16.64 1.42
N GLY A 144 -0.50 16.79 0.15
CA GLY A 144 -0.23 15.67 -0.74
C GLY A 144 0.86 15.98 -1.75
N ILE A 145 1.66 14.97 -2.08
CA ILE A 145 2.61 15.02 -3.21
C ILE A 145 2.17 13.94 -4.20
N VAL A 146 1.91 14.37 -5.42
CA VAL A 146 1.32 13.53 -6.46
C VAL A 146 2.04 13.74 -7.78
N LYS A 147 1.98 12.78 -8.69
CA LYS A 147 2.45 13.03 -10.06
C LYS A 147 1.52 14.00 -10.78
N GLN A 148 2.09 14.94 -11.55
CA GLN A 148 1.33 15.94 -12.30
C GLN A 148 0.26 15.31 -13.20
N ASN A 149 0.59 14.21 -13.87
CA ASN A 149 -0.33 13.47 -14.74
C ASN A 149 -1.41 12.69 -13.98
N GLN A 150 -1.31 12.54 -12.65
CA GLN A 150 -2.24 11.76 -11.81
C GLN A 150 -3.16 12.63 -10.95
N ILE A 151 -2.99 13.96 -10.93
CA ILE A 151 -3.78 14.89 -10.09
C ILE A 151 -5.30 14.68 -10.27
N LYS A 152 -5.78 14.62 -11.53
CA LYS A 152 -7.20 14.45 -11.83
C LYS A 152 -7.73 13.11 -11.32
N ARG A 153 -6.94 12.06 -11.47
CA ARG A 153 -7.28 10.69 -11.07
C ARG A 153 -7.34 10.56 -9.54
N ILE A 154 -6.35 11.10 -8.83
CA ILE A 154 -6.30 11.07 -7.37
C ILE A 154 -7.48 11.82 -6.75
N LYS A 155 -7.88 12.95 -7.35
CA LYS A 155 -9.09 13.69 -6.94
C LYS A 155 -10.40 12.92 -7.21
N GLN A 156 -10.37 11.85 -8.00
CA GLN A 156 -11.52 10.96 -8.26
C GLN A 156 -11.47 9.67 -7.43
N GLU A 157 -10.28 9.20 -7.02
CA GLU A 157 -10.06 7.91 -6.34
C GLU A 157 -10.36 7.91 -4.83
N GLY A 158 -10.94 8.99 -4.28
CA GLY A 158 -11.42 9.02 -2.89
C GLY A 158 -10.67 9.96 -1.93
N TYR A 159 -9.68 10.72 -2.41
CA TYR A 159 -9.00 11.75 -1.62
C TYR A 159 -9.78 13.08 -1.65
N GLU A 160 -10.95 13.10 -1.03
CA GLU A 160 -11.88 14.23 -1.08
C GLU A 160 -11.38 15.47 -0.33
N ASP A 161 -10.56 15.28 0.69
CA ASP A 161 -9.91 16.35 1.43
C ASP A 161 -8.89 17.09 0.56
N LEU A 162 -8.01 16.37 -0.15
CA LEU A 162 -7.08 16.97 -1.13
C LEU A 162 -7.82 17.72 -2.25
N LYS A 163 -9.01 17.25 -2.62
CA LYS A 163 -9.82 17.90 -3.66
C LYS A 163 -10.47 19.19 -3.18
N ASN A 164 -11.00 19.20 -1.95
CA ASN A 164 -11.85 20.28 -1.45
C ASN A 164 -11.11 21.30 -0.59
N ILE A 165 -9.97 20.94 0.00
CA ILE A 165 -9.23 21.76 0.96
C ILE A 165 -7.95 22.32 0.34
N CYS A 166 -7.25 21.53 -0.47
CA CYS A 166 -5.94 21.90 -0.98
C CYS A 166 -5.98 22.65 -2.33
N HIS A 167 -5.05 23.58 -2.49
CA HIS A 167 -4.65 24.14 -3.78
C HIS A 167 -3.30 23.60 -4.21
N THR A 168 -2.94 23.86 -5.46
CA THR A 168 -1.69 23.41 -6.06
C THR A 168 -0.57 24.41 -5.78
N LEU A 169 0.58 23.93 -5.30
CA LEU A 169 1.80 24.72 -5.11
C LEU A 169 2.96 24.09 -5.88
N THR A 170 3.76 24.92 -6.54
CA THR A 170 4.97 24.48 -7.25
C THR A 170 6.20 24.99 -6.52
N ILE A 171 7.13 24.09 -6.20
CA ILE A 171 8.41 24.40 -5.57
C ILE A 171 9.51 24.18 -6.64
N PRO A 172 10.32 25.19 -6.97
CA PRO A 172 11.29 25.10 -8.07
C PRO A 172 12.32 23.97 -7.95
N GLU A 173 12.70 23.59 -6.72
CA GLU A 173 13.69 22.54 -6.46
C GLU A 173 13.12 21.11 -6.55
N LEU A 174 11.79 20.97 -6.64
CA LEU A 174 11.12 19.68 -6.76
C LEU A 174 11.10 19.23 -8.22
N ASP A 175 11.25 17.93 -8.46
CA ASP A 175 11.16 17.36 -9.80
C ASP A 175 9.84 17.74 -10.50
N ASN A 176 9.95 18.11 -11.78
CA ASN A 176 8.82 18.56 -12.60
C ASN A 176 7.71 17.52 -12.76
N SER A 177 7.97 16.23 -12.50
CA SER A 177 6.92 15.21 -12.54
C SER A 177 6.02 15.26 -11.30
N LEU A 178 6.48 15.87 -10.20
CA LEU A 178 5.79 15.93 -8.93
C LEU A 178 5.06 17.27 -8.76
N GLN A 179 3.97 17.22 -8.02
CA GLN A 179 3.16 18.39 -7.68
C GLN A 179 2.73 18.31 -6.22
N ILE A 180 2.83 19.44 -5.53
CA ILE A 180 2.34 19.59 -4.17
C ILE A 180 0.90 20.11 -4.19
N LEU A 181 0.07 19.48 -3.37
CA LEU A 181 -1.27 19.91 -2.99
C LEU A 181 -1.19 20.27 -1.50
N THR A 182 -1.49 21.52 -1.14
CA THR A 182 -1.42 21.98 0.26
C THR A 182 -2.58 22.91 0.56
N GLU A 183 -2.98 22.99 1.83
CA GLU A 183 -3.89 24.05 2.30
C GLU A 183 -3.16 25.36 2.60
N TYR A 184 -1.90 25.29 3.04
CA TYR A 184 -1.09 26.45 3.40
C TYR A 184 0.32 26.32 2.84
N ASP A 185 0.79 27.37 2.17
CA ASP A 185 2.10 27.37 1.50
C ASP A 185 3.26 27.28 2.51
N GLU A 186 3.14 27.97 3.65
CA GLU A 186 4.14 27.91 4.73
C GLU A 186 4.34 26.50 5.29
N ILE A 187 3.27 25.70 5.36
CA ILE A 187 3.36 24.30 5.81
C ILE A 187 4.10 23.48 4.75
N ALA A 188 3.79 23.70 3.47
CA ALA A 188 4.47 23.02 2.39
C ALA A 188 5.97 23.35 2.38
N GLN A 189 6.35 24.62 2.55
CA GLN A 189 7.75 25.03 2.67
C GLN A 189 8.42 24.44 3.92
N SER A 190 7.71 24.34 5.04
CA SER A 190 8.23 23.70 6.26
C SER A 190 8.40 22.18 6.12
N ILE A 191 7.56 21.51 5.34
CA ILE A 191 7.67 20.06 5.06
C ILE A 191 8.78 19.81 4.03
N CYS A 192 8.83 20.60 2.97
CA CYS A 192 9.77 20.44 1.85
C CYS A 192 11.12 21.08 2.15
N THR A 193 11.81 20.60 3.18
CA THR A 193 13.20 20.99 3.45
C THR A 193 14.13 20.47 2.33
N PRO A 194 15.33 21.06 2.14
CA PRO A 194 16.27 20.60 1.10
C PRO A 194 16.61 19.11 1.18
N GLU A 195 16.69 18.55 2.40
CA GLU A 195 16.93 17.12 2.63
C GLU A 195 15.76 16.25 2.14
N ILE A 196 14.52 16.65 2.46
CA ILE A 196 13.32 15.95 2.04
C ILE A 196 13.14 16.06 0.52
N ILE A 197 13.39 17.24 -0.07
CA ILE A 197 13.33 17.43 -1.54
C ILE A 197 14.33 16.50 -2.24
N LYS A 198 15.56 16.38 -1.71
CA LYS A 198 16.56 15.45 -2.26
C LYS A 198 16.05 14.01 -2.24
N LEU A 199 15.42 13.57 -1.16
CA LEU A 199 14.84 12.22 -1.04
C LEU A 199 13.60 12.03 -1.93
N LEU A 200 12.76 13.05 -2.08
CA LEU A 200 11.61 13.03 -2.98
C LEU A 200 12.05 12.86 -4.44
N ASN A 201 13.02 13.65 -4.87
CA ASN A 201 13.57 13.59 -6.23
C ASN A 201 14.26 12.24 -6.49
N ALA A 202 14.97 11.68 -5.49
CA ALA A 202 15.57 10.35 -5.60
C ALA A 202 14.53 9.22 -5.78
N ASN A 203 13.32 9.39 -5.22
CA ASN A 203 12.24 8.40 -5.25
C ASN A 203 11.13 8.72 -6.27
N GLU A 204 11.28 9.78 -7.09
CA GLU A 204 10.25 10.31 -7.99
C GLU A 204 9.57 9.22 -8.84
N LYS A 205 10.37 8.33 -9.43
CA LYS A 205 9.87 7.25 -10.31
C LYS A 205 8.96 6.27 -9.58
N SER A 206 9.26 6.01 -8.31
CA SER A 206 8.58 5.03 -7.46
C SER A 206 7.36 5.62 -6.77
N ILE A 207 7.38 6.91 -6.41
CA ILE A 207 6.27 7.59 -5.73
C ILE A 207 5.01 7.52 -6.58
N HIS A 208 3.92 7.02 -5.99
CA HIS A 208 2.58 7.10 -6.56
C HIS A 208 1.81 8.27 -5.93
N ILE A 209 1.76 8.30 -4.60
CA ILE A 209 1.18 9.39 -3.81
C ILE A 209 1.82 9.42 -2.43
N ILE A 210 2.13 10.63 -1.95
CA ILE A 210 2.37 10.91 -0.54
C ILE A 210 1.16 11.70 -0.08
N TYR A 211 0.52 11.24 0.98
CA TYR A 211 -0.71 11.81 1.49
C TYR A 211 -0.59 12.00 2.99
N ILE A 212 -0.84 13.22 3.45
CA ILE A 212 -0.76 13.62 4.85
C ILE A 212 -2.07 14.28 5.20
N SER A 213 -2.80 13.70 6.14
CA SER A 213 -4.11 14.24 6.52
C SER A 213 -4.38 14.11 8.00
N ASP A 214 -5.06 15.12 8.53
CA ASP A 214 -5.67 15.17 9.85
C ASP A 214 -7.16 14.76 9.83
N VAL A 215 -7.70 14.48 8.65
CA VAL A 215 -9.12 14.15 8.43
C VAL A 215 -9.36 12.64 8.54
N ASP A 216 -8.40 11.83 8.09
CA ASP A 216 -8.48 10.37 8.16
C ASP A 216 -8.47 9.92 9.63
N ARG A 217 -9.60 9.33 10.04
CA ARG A 217 -9.95 9.05 11.44
C ARG A 217 -9.43 7.69 11.87
N ASP A 218 -8.12 7.49 11.93
CA ASP A 218 -7.65 6.48 12.88
C ASP A 218 -7.78 7.09 14.29
N PRO A 219 -8.67 6.60 15.16
CA PRO A 219 -8.82 7.15 16.52
C PRO A 219 -7.51 7.11 17.31
N ALA A 220 -6.56 6.27 16.90
CA ALA A 220 -5.25 6.19 17.52
C ALA A 220 -4.33 7.36 17.17
N CYS A 221 -4.46 8.04 16.03
CA CYS A 221 -3.55 9.13 15.63
C CYS A 221 -4.29 10.40 15.19
N LYS A 222 -3.65 11.56 15.37
CA LYS A 222 -4.25 12.84 14.95
C LYS A 222 -3.93 13.18 13.50
N ILE A 223 -2.82 12.64 12.99
CA ILE A 223 -2.33 12.88 11.64
C ILE A 223 -1.76 11.57 11.14
N CYS A 224 -2.17 11.20 9.93
CA CYS A 224 -1.65 10.03 9.24
C CYS A 224 -0.77 10.47 8.06
N VAL A 225 0.42 9.89 7.97
CA VAL A 225 1.36 10.07 6.85
C VAL A 225 1.37 8.78 6.06
N LYS A 226 0.83 8.80 4.84
CA LYS A 226 0.69 7.64 3.97
C LYS A 226 1.48 7.84 2.70
N VAL A 227 2.49 7.00 2.49
CA VAL A 227 3.33 6.99 1.30
C VAL A 227 3.05 5.72 0.53
N MET A 228 2.53 5.87 -0.68
CA MET A 228 2.32 4.78 -1.63
C MET A 228 3.36 4.85 -2.73
N THR A 229 4.07 3.76 -2.94
CA THR A 229 5.03 3.61 -4.03
C THR A 229 4.69 2.41 -4.90
N ASN A 230 5.04 2.50 -6.17
CA ASN A 230 5.08 1.33 -7.05
C ASN A 230 6.38 0.58 -6.76
N LEU A 231 6.26 -0.74 -6.58
CA LEU A 231 7.42 -1.59 -6.34
C LEU A 231 8.29 -1.63 -7.61
N SER A 232 9.55 -1.22 -7.49
CA SER A 232 10.54 -1.36 -8.56
C SER A 232 11.16 -2.76 -8.52
N THR A 233 11.88 -3.14 -9.58
CA THR A 233 12.63 -4.40 -9.64
C THR A 233 13.73 -4.46 -8.58
N ASN A 234 14.41 -3.34 -8.34
CA ASN A 234 15.42 -3.15 -7.29
C ASN A 234 15.01 -1.96 -6.41
N PRO A 235 14.16 -2.20 -5.40
CA PRO A 235 13.70 -1.14 -4.50
C PRO A 235 14.80 -0.72 -3.53
N ASP A 236 15.04 0.58 -3.46
CA ASP A 236 15.91 1.19 -2.45
C ASP A 236 15.10 1.46 -1.17
N TYR A 237 15.01 0.45 -0.33
CA TYR A 237 14.23 0.53 0.91
C TYR A 237 14.83 1.48 1.94
N GLN A 238 16.14 1.66 1.92
CA GLN A 238 16.80 2.58 2.84
C GLN A 238 16.34 4.01 2.57
N ASN A 239 16.42 4.46 1.31
CA ASN A 239 15.97 5.80 0.95
C ASN A 239 14.46 5.97 1.12
N LEU A 240 13.66 4.95 0.80
CA LEU A 240 12.21 5.02 0.98
C LEU A 240 11.81 5.13 2.45
N VAL A 241 12.31 4.24 3.31
CA VAL A 241 12.00 4.27 4.75
C VAL A 241 12.51 5.56 5.38
N SER A 242 13.72 6.00 5.01
CA SER A 242 14.27 7.28 5.45
C SER A 242 13.36 8.46 5.07
N LEU A 243 12.88 8.51 3.81
CA LEU A 243 11.94 9.53 3.34
C LEU A 243 10.66 9.56 4.19
N VAL A 244 10.00 8.41 4.41
CA VAL A 244 8.73 8.37 5.14
C VAL A 244 8.92 8.76 6.61
N VAL A 245 9.99 8.28 7.25
CA VAL A 245 10.28 8.60 8.65
C VAL A 245 10.65 10.08 8.80
N GLN A 246 11.54 10.62 7.96
CA GLN A 246 11.93 12.04 8.02
C GLN A 246 10.75 12.97 7.75
N LEU A 247 9.90 12.66 6.76
CA LEU A 247 8.65 13.39 6.54
C LEU A 247 7.78 13.40 7.80
N SER A 248 7.60 12.23 8.41
CA SER A 248 6.75 12.08 9.61
C SER A 248 7.30 12.82 10.82
N LEU A 249 8.63 12.82 11.01
CA LEU A 249 9.30 13.57 12.06
C LEU A 249 9.18 15.08 11.85
N GLN A 250 9.37 15.54 10.60
CA GLN A 250 9.22 16.95 10.27
C GLN A 250 7.81 17.42 10.59
N ILE A 251 6.79 16.66 10.19
CA ILE A 251 5.38 16.95 10.49
C ILE A 251 5.13 17.03 11.99
N ALA A 252 5.76 16.17 12.80
CA ALA A 252 5.58 16.19 14.25
C ALA A 252 6.08 17.48 14.92
N GLN A 253 7.03 18.18 14.29
CA GLN A 253 7.68 19.40 14.79
C GLN A 253 7.08 20.70 14.25
N ILE A 254 6.24 20.64 13.21
CA ILE A 254 5.65 21.84 12.61
C ILE A 254 4.86 22.62 13.66
N LYS A 255 5.08 23.94 13.68
CA LYS A 255 4.33 24.87 14.51
C LYS A 255 3.45 25.73 13.61
N MET A 256 2.14 25.66 13.85
CA MET A 256 1.16 26.52 13.18
C MET A 256 0.75 27.69 14.08
N ASP A 257 0.45 28.82 13.46
CA ASP A 257 -0.15 29.96 14.13
C ASP A 257 -1.57 29.66 14.64
N LEU A 258 -1.90 30.18 15.83
CA LEU A 258 -3.22 30.00 16.46
C LEU A 258 -4.38 30.45 15.55
N LYS A 259 -4.22 31.55 14.82
CA LYS A 259 -5.23 32.04 13.87
C LYS A 259 -5.53 31.00 12.79
N LYS A 260 -4.48 30.36 12.25
CA LYS A 260 -4.60 29.33 11.22
C LYS A 260 -5.18 28.04 11.77
N ILE A 261 -4.78 27.64 12.98
CA ILE A 261 -5.35 26.48 13.68
C ILE A 261 -6.87 26.65 13.83
N ASN A 262 -7.34 27.84 14.22
CA ASN A 262 -8.77 28.12 14.37
C ASN A 262 -9.50 28.08 13.03
N LYS A 263 -8.95 28.70 11.98
CA LYS A 263 -9.53 28.69 10.64
C LYS A 263 -9.60 27.27 10.07
N ALA A 264 -8.48 26.54 10.14
CA ALA A 264 -8.39 25.15 9.70
C ALA A 264 -9.40 24.27 10.45
N GLY A 265 -9.54 24.43 11.77
CA GLY A 265 -10.54 23.74 12.57
C GLY A 265 -11.98 24.01 12.13
N GLN A 266 -12.31 25.24 11.71
CA GLN A 266 -13.62 25.54 11.11
C GLN A 266 -13.80 24.86 9.75
N THR A 267 -12.77 24.86 8.89
CA THR A 267 -12.79 24.15 7.61
C THR A 267 -13.07 22.65 7.81
N ARG A 268 -12.40 22.00 8.78
CA ARG A 268 -12.63 20.57 9.09
C ARG A 268 -14.05 20.30 9.57
N ARG A 269 -14.62 21.19 10.40
CA ARG A 269 -16.01 21.05 10.85
C ARG A 269 -17.00 21.11 9.68
N LYS A 270 -16.81 22.07 8.77
CA LYS A 270 -17.63 22.20 7.54
C LYS A 270 -17.45 21.01 6.60
N PHE A 271 -16.22 20.53 6.46
CA PHE A 271 -15.93 19.34 5.68
C PHE A 271 -16.63 18.11 6.27
N ASN A 272 -16.42 17.83 7.55
CA ASN A 272 -17.02 16.69 8.23
C ASN A 272 -18.55 16.73 8.28
N SER A 273 -19.20 17.91 8.27
CA SER A 273 -20.67 17.99 8.17
C SER A 273 -21.20 17.60 6.80
N LYS A 274 -20.40 17.71 5.73
CA LYS A 274 -20.80 17.38 4.36
C LYS A 274 -20.83 15.87 4.09
N PHE A 275 -20.12 15.09 4.90
CA PHE A 275 -19.94 13.64 4.74
C PHE A 275 -20.50 12.84 5.93
N LYS A 276 -21.47 13.42 6.65
CA LYS A 276 -22.15 12.78 7.79
C LYS A 276 -23.53 12.20 7.43
N ASP A 277 -23.95 12.34 6.18
CA ASP A 277 -25.12 11.68 5.60
C ASP A 277 -24.67 10.45 4.78
#